data_AF-A0A2S4RPR9-F1
#
_entry.id   AF-A0A2S4RPR9-F1
#
_cell.length_a   1.000
_cell.length_b   1.000
_cell.length_c   1.000
_cell.angle_alpha   90.00
_cell.angle_beta   90.00
_cell.angle_gamma   90.00
#
_symmetry.space_group_name_H-M   'P 1'
#
loop_
_entity.id
_entity.type
_entity.pdbx_description
1 polymer ?
#
loop_
_entity_poly.entity_id
_entity_poly.type
_entity_poly.pdbx_seq_one_letter_code
_entity_poly.pdbx_strand_id
1 'polypeptide(L)'
;DGLTVKDMFTLGMYDLFQHEVLPFWELIRRYMEDEDGVQDAVNSIQYYLPIASTKETYTTGLEILTYKYRYRLAKVILFPLSLLESLGRWVSMRTSKTPQWPVEIEAQCQIADNDPYRFDSSTAEMNKNI
;
A
#
# COMPACT_ATOMS: atom_id res chain seq x y z
N ASP A 1 21.80 4.20 -22.92
CA ASP A 1 21.20 3.57 -24.10
C ASP A 1 19.67 3.55 -24.04
N GLY A 2 19.03 3.72 -22.88
CA GLY A 2 17.55 3.74 -22.77
C GLY A 2 16.91 2.37 -22.96
N LEU A 3 17.74 1.34 -23.17
CA LEU A 3 17.36 -0.05 -23.41
C LEU A 3 17.51 -0.91 -22.15
N THR A 4 18.38 -0.48 -21.21
CA THR A 4 18.60 -1.19 -19.96
C THR A 4 17.74 -0.57 -18.85
N VAL A 5 16.73 -1.31 -18.39
CA VAL A 5 15.96 -0.96 -17.18
C VAL A 5 16.91 -1.05 -15.99
N LYS A 6 17.20 0.10 -15.37
CA LYS A 6 18.09 0.18 -14.21
C LYS A 6 17.37 -0.20 -12.91
N ASP A 7 16.15 0.29 -12.77
CA ASP A 7 15.33 0.13 -11.58
C ASP A 7 13.86 -0.13 -11.99
N MET A 8 13.19 -0.99 -11.23
CA MET A 8 11.78 -1.30 -11.37
C MET A 8 11.18 -1.40 -9.97
N PHE A 9 9.98 -0.86 -9.80
CA PHE A 9 9.13 -1.20 -8.66
C PHE A 9 7.94 -2.01 -9.16
N THR A 10 7.48 -2.97 -8.37
CA THR A 10 6.31 -3.76 -8.71
C THR A 10 5.06 -2.98 -8.31
N LEU A 11 4.31 -2.50 -9.29
CA LEU A 11 2.94 -2.04 -9.10
C LEU A 11 2.01 -3.14 -9.58
N GLY A 12 1.40 -3.86 -8.66
CA GLY A 12 0.56 -5.00 -9.02
C GLY A 12 -0.43 -5.34 -7.92
N MET A 13 -1.65 -5.63 -8.36
CA MET A 13 -2.69 -6.28 -7.57
C MET A 13 -3.12 -7.54 -8.31
N TYR A 14 -3.36 -8.61 -7.56
CA TYR A 14 -3.90 -9.85 -8.11
C TYR A 14 -5.11 -10.27 -7.30
N ASP A 15 -6.05 -10.92 -7.98
CA ASP A 15 -7.16 -11.63 -7.35
C ASP A 15 -7.59 -12.78 -8.29
N LEU A 16 -8.40 -13.71 -7.79
CA LEU A 16 -9.04 -14.74 -8.59
C LEU A 16 -10.14 -14.15 -9.48
N PHE A 17 -10.73 -13.02 -9.09
CA PHE A 17 -11.83 -12.39 -9.79
C PHE A 17 -11.45 -11.03 -10.37
N GLN A 18 -11.69 -10.85 -11.67
CA GLN A 18 -11.37 -9.61 -12.37
C GLN A 18 -12.02 -8.36 -11.73
N HIS A 19 -13.24 -8.48 -11.20
CA HIS A 19 -13.95 -7.35 -10.61
C HIS A 19 -13.33 -6.85 -9.29
N GLU A 20 -12.47 -7.63 -8.64
CA GLU A 20 -11.70 -7.19 -7.47
C GLU A 20 -10.43 -6.41 -7.88
N VAL A 21 -9.92 -6.65 -9.09
CA VAL A 21 -8.67 -6.05 -9.61
C VAL A 21 -8.94 -4.77 -10.42
N LEU A 22 -10.05 -4.70 -11.16
CA LEU A 22 -10.41 -3.54 -11.99
C LEU A 22 -10.48 -2.22 -11.20
N PRO A 23 -11.07 -2.16 -9.99
CA PRO A 23 -11.13 -0.91 -9.22
C PRO A 23 -9.76 -0.36 -8.86
N PHE A 24 -8.77 -1.22 -8.61
CA PHE A 24 -7.40 -0.81 -8.32
C PHE A 24 -6.73 -0.15 -9.54
N TRP A 25 -6.93 -0.72 -10.73
CA TRP A 25 -6.40 -0.10 -11.95
C TRP A 25 -7.14 1.17 -12.34
N GLU A 26 -8.45 1.24 -12.08
CA GLU A 26 -9.21 2.47 -12.28
C GLU A 26 -8.74 3.58 -11.33
N LEU A 27 -8.42 3.25 -10.07
CA LEU A 27 -7.79 4.21 -9.14
C LEU A 27 -6.47 4.77 -9.71
N ILE A 28 -5.60 3.90 -10.23
CA ILE A 28 -4.31 4.33 -10.83
C ILE A 28 -4.56 5.19 -12.07
N ARG A 29 -5.45 4.75 -12.96
CA ARG A 29 -5.78 5.49 -14.20
C ARG A 29 -6.28 6.89 -13.86
N ARG A 30 -7.27 7.01 -12.97
CA ARG A 30 -7.82 8.30 -12.53
C ARG A 30 -6.75 9.19 -11.91
N TYR A 31 -5.92 8.65 -11.03
CA TYR A 31 -4.82 9.39 -10.40
C TYR A 31 -3.85 10.00 -11.43
N MET A 32 -3.58 9.29 -12.53
CA MET A 32 -2.59 9.69 -13.54
C MET A 32 -3.17 10.56 -14.66
N GLU A 33 -4.44 10.35 -15.04
CA GLU A 33 -5.03 10.90 -16.26
C GLU A 33 -6.09 11.99 -16.02
N ASP A 34 -6.83 11.91 -14.91
CA ASP A 34 -7.95 12.82 -14.66
C ASP A 34 -7.43 14.13 -14.03
N GLU A 35 -8.02 15.28 -14.38
CA GLU A 35 -7.63 16.59 -13.84
C GLU A 35 -7.75 16.66 -12.30
N ASP A 36 -8.81 16.07 -11.74
CA ASP A 36 -9.06 15.98 -10.29
C ASP A 36 -8.57 14.65 -9.67
N GLY A 37 -7.74 13.89 -10.41
CA GLY A 37 -7.36 12.51 -10.07
C GLY A 37 -6.74 12.33 -8.69
N VAL A 38 -5.92 13.29 -8.24
CA VAL A 38 -5.27 13.27 -6.91
C VAL A 38 -6.31 13.39 -5.79
N GLN A 39 -7.26 14.32 -5.94
CA GLN A 39 -8.33 14.53 -4.96
C GLN A 39 -9.24 13.30 -4.85
N ASP A 40 -9.59 12.70 -5.99
CA ASP A 40 -10.40 11.50 -6.06
C ASP A 40 -9.70 10.29 -5.44
N ALA A 41 -8.40 10.14 -5.70
CA ALA A 41 -7.60 9.05 -5.12
C ALA A 41 -7.52 9.17 -3.60
N VAL A 42 -7.21 10.38 -3.09
CA VAL A 42 -7.19 10.67 -1.65
C VAL A 42 -8.53 10.33 -1.01
N ASN A 43 -9.64 10.78 -1.59
CA ASN A 43 -10.98 10.52 -1.06
C ASN A 43 -11.36 9.03 -1.05
N SER A 44 -10.71 8.22 -1.89
CA SER A 44 -10.92 6.78 -1.98
C SER A 44 -10.06 5.97 -1.02
N ILE A 45 -8.96 6.53 -0.50
CA ILE A 45 -8.02 5.84 0.38
C ILE A 45 -8.50 5.92 1.83
N GLN A 46 -8.74 4.77 2.44
CA GLN A 46 -9.22 4.68 3.82
C GLN A 46 -8.09 4.65 4.86
N TYR A 47 -6.90 4.20 4.47
CA TYR A 47 -5.81 3.95 5.41
C TYR A 47 -4.43 4.09 4.77
N TYR A 48 -3.55 4.82 5.46
CA TYR A 48 -2.15 4.97 5.10
C TYR A 48 -1.29 4.15 6.05
N LEU A 49 -0.55 3.18 5.51
CA LEU A 49 0.31 2.31 6.31
C LEU A 49 1.56 3.09 6.78
N PRO A 50 1.97 3.01 8.06
CA PRO A 50 3.18 3.62 8.58
C PRO A 50 4.43 2.83 8.16
N ILE A 51 4.69 2.77 6.86
CA ILE A 51 5.78 1.96 6.27
C ILE A 51 6.75 2.78 5.40
N ALA A 52 6.60 4.10 5.37
CA ALA A 52 7.45 4.98 4.58
C ALA A 52 8.92 4.94 5.03
N SER A 53 9.15 4.95 6.35
CA SER A 53 10.50 4.94 6.95
C SER A 53 10.78 3.67 7.76
N THR A 54 9.78 2.81 7.97
CA THR A 54 9.87 1.63 8.82
C THR A 54 9.29 0.41 8.15
N LYS A 55 9.73 -0.77 8.57
CA LYS A 55 9.13 -2.04 8.15
C LYS A 55 7.83 -2.25 8.92
N GLU A 56 6.85 -2.89 8.29
CA GLU A 56 5.63 -3.30 8.98
C GLU A 56 5.97 -4.20 10.19
N THR A 57 5.16 -4.08 11.24
CA THR A 57 5.26 -4.99 12.38
C THR A 57 4.60 -6.34 12.06
N TYR A 58 4.98 -7.39 12.80
CA TYR A 58 4.36 -8.70 12.63
C TYR A 58 2.84 -8.66 12.86
N THR A 59 2.38 -7.90 13.86
CA THR A 59 0.96 -7.78 14.20
C THR A 59 0.19 -7.08 13.08
N THR A 60 0.72 -5.98 12.53
CA THR A 60 0.13 -5.29 11.38
C THR A 60 0.04 -6.21 10.17
N GLY A 61 1.10 -6.96 9.86
CA GLY A 61 1.07 -7.94 8.77
C GLY A 61 0.01 -9.02 8.97
N LEU A 62 -0.13 -9.54 10.20
CA LEU A 62 -1.16 -10.54 10.54
C LEU A 62 -2.58 -9.97 10.46
N GLU A 63 -2.79 -8.73 10.90
CA GLU A 63 -4.07 -8.02 10.78
C GLU A 63 -4.48 -7.87 9.30
N ILE A 64 -3.58 -7.44 8.43
CA ILE A 64 -3.83 -7.34 6.98
C ILE A 64 -4.22 -8.71 6.40
N LEU A 65 -3.49 -9.77 6.76
CA LEU A 65 -3.76 -11.13 6.28
C LEU A 65 -5.09 -11.70 6.76
N THR A 66 -5.62 -11.26 7.90
CA THR A 66 -6.90 -11.72 8.42
C THR A 66 -8.08 -10.83 8.00
N TYR A 67 -7.81 -9.57 7.65
CA TYR A 67 -8.82 -8.64 7.17
C TYR A 67 -9.33 -8.98 5.77
N LYS A 68 -8.52 -9.62 4.91
CA LYS A 68 -8.89 -9.99 3.53
C LYS A 68 -10.12 -10.91 3.43
N TYR A 69 -10.48 -11.63 4.50
CA TYR A 69 -11.67 -12.48 4.49
C TYR A 69 -12.92 -11.68 4.84
N ARG A 70 -13.87 -11.59 3.90
CA ARG A 70 -15.14 -10.89 4.10
C ARG A 70 -16.03 -11.51 5.18
N TYR A 71 -16.06 -12.84 5.28
CA TYR A 71 -16.96 -13.57 6.18
C TYR A 71 -16.27 -14.05 7.45
N ARG A 72 -16.94 -13.90 8.61
CA ARG A 72 -16.41 -14.30 9.92
C ARG A 72 -16.04 -15.79 10.00
N LEU A 73 -16.84 -16.67 9.41
CA LEU A 73 -16.54 -18.11 9.39
C LEU A 73 -15.29 -18.41 8.55
N ALA A 74 -15.13 -17.75 7.41
CA ALA A 74 -13.94 -17.90 6.58
C ALA A 74 -12.68 -17.43 7.33
N LYS A 75 -12.76 -16.33 8.09
CA LYS A 75 -11.65 -15.89 8.97
C LYS A 75 -11.21 -17.00 9.92
N VAL A 76 -12.14 -17.64 10.63
CA VAL A 76 -11.81 -18.68 11.62
C VAL A 76 -11.23 -19.93 10.94
N ILE A 77 -11.86 -20.40 9.86
CA ILE A 77 -11.43 -21.61 9.15
C ILE A 77 -10.06 -21.42 8.48
N LEU A 78 -9.80 -20.25 7.91
CA LEU A 78 -8.58 -19.95 7.17
C LEU A 78 -7.48 -19.32 8.03
N PHE A 79 -7.77 -18.97 9.28
CA PHE A 79 -6.78 -18.41 10.21
C PHE A 79 -5.49 -19.24 10.32
N PRO A 80 -5.53 -20.59 10.39
CA PRO A 80 -4.29 -21.38 10.40
C PRO A 80 -3.44 -21.19 9.14
N LEU A 81 -4.07 -21.00 7.98
CA LEU A 81 -3.37 -20.71 6.73
C LEU A 81 -2.77 -19.28 6.77
N SER A 82 -3.50 -18.30 7.30
CA SER A 82 -2.99 -16.93 7.48
C SER A 82 -1.80 -16.87 8.42
N LEU A 83 -1.76 -17.70 9.47
CA LEU A 83 -0.60 -17.84 10.35
C LEU A 83 0.61 -18.45 9.64
N LEU A 84 0.40 -19.37 8.71
CA LEU A 84 1.50 -19.91 7.90
C LEU A 84 2.04 -18.85 6.93
N GLU A 85 1.15 -18.09 6.29
CA GLU A 85 1.50 -16.99 5.40
C GLU A 85 2.22 -15.85 6.14
N SER A 86 1.81 -15.55 7.38
CA SER A 86 2.44 -14.50 8.20
C SER A 86 3.91 -14.81 8.53
N LEU A 87 4.29 -16.09 8.61
CA LEU A 87 5.71 -16.48 8.79
C LEU A 87 6.55 -16.11 7.56
N GLY A 88 6.06 -16.41 6.36
CA GLY A 88 6.75 -16.03 5.12
C GLY A 88 6.90 -14.51 5.01
N ARG A 89 5.82 -13.78 5.32
CA ARG A 89 5.82 -12.32 5.37
C ARG A 89 6.80 -11.76 6.40
N TRP A 90 6.83 -12.35 7.61
CA TRP A 90 7.77 -11.97 8.67
C TRP A 90 9.23 -12.17 8.24
N VAL A 91 9.56 -13.30 7.60
CA VAL A 91 10.90 -13.54 7.05
C VAL A 91 11.23 -12.48 6.00
N SER A 92 10.33 -12.22 5.05
CA SER A 92 10.52 -11.21 4.00
C SER A 92 10.81 -9.82 4.57
N MET A 93 10.06 -9.40 5.61
CA MET A 93 10.31 -8.11 6.26
C MET A 93 11.66 -8.08 6.96
N ARG A 94 12.12 -9.20 7.56
CA ARG A 94 13.44 -9.24 8.20
C ARG A 94 14.59 -9.22 7.21
N THR A 95 14.47 -9.90 6.07
CA THR A 95 15.56 -10.05 5.10
C THR A 95 15.63 -8.93 4.07
N SER A 96 14.51 -8.27 3.76
CA SER A 96 14.45 -7.20 2.76
C SER A 96 14.97 -5.87 3.31
N LYS A 97 15.43 -4.98 2.42
CA LYS A 97 15.73 -3.58 2.79
C LYS A 97 14.43 -2.77 2.80
N THR A 98 14.37 -1.72 3.61
CA THR A 98 13.29 -0.71 3.49
C THR A 98 13.48 0.00 2.14
N PRO A 99 12.45 0.10 1.29
CA PRO A 99 12.55 0.85 0.04
C PRO A 99 12.82 2.32 0.38
N GLN A 100 13.79 2.92 -0.31
CA GLN A 100 14.11 4.33 -0.21
C GLN A 100 14.18 4.85 -1.64
N TRP A 101 13.64 6.05 -1.88
CA TRP A 101 13.80 6.69 -3.17
C TRP A 101 15.25 7.15 -3.33
N PRO A 102 15.82 7.07 -4.54
CA PRO A 102 17.12 7.67 -4.81
C PRO A 102 17.10 9.18 -4.54
N VAL A 103 18.19 9.73 -4.03
CA VAL A 103 18.30 11.15 -3.63
C VAL A 103 17.95 12.09 -4.79
N GLU A 104 18.31 11.71 -6.01
CA GLU A 104 17.98 12.45 -7.23
C GLU A 104 16.47 12.52 -7.52
N ILE A 105 15.71 11.49 -7.13
CA ILE A 105 14.24 11.45 -7.28
C ILE A 105 13.61 12.26 -6.16
N GLU A 106 14.07 12.08 -4.92
CA GLU A 106 13.58 12.89 -3.79
C GLU A 106 13.79 14.39 -4.04
N ALA A 107 14.95 14.79 -4.58
CA ALA A 107 15.24 16.17 -4.93
C ALA A 107 14.31 16.73 -6.04
N GLN A 108 13.82 15.88 -6.94
CA GLN A 108 12.87 16.27 -7.99
C GLN A 108 11.41 16.28 -7.49
N CYS A 109 11.09 15.48 -6.48
CA CYS A 109 9.74 15.29 -5.93
C CYS A 109 9.58 15.95 -4.56
N GLN A 110 9.95 17.23 -4.43
CA GLN A 110 9.76 17.98 -3.19
C GLN A 110 8.27 18.28 -2.97
N ILE A 111 7.74 17.84 -1.83
CA ILE A 111 6.35 18.12 -1.42
C ILE A 111 6.29 19.54 -0.86
N ALA A 112 5.39 20.37 -1.37
CA ALA A 112 5.20 21.72 -0.87
C ALA A 112 4.65 21.69 0.58
N ASP A 113 5.13 22.61 1.43
CA ASP A 113 4.66 22.67 2.83
C ASP A 113 3.16 22.93 2.97
N ASN A 114 2.57 23.58 1.96
CA ASN A 114 1.15 23.91 1.88
C ASN A 114 0.36 23.00 0.91
N ASP A 115 0.92 21.83 0.53
CA ASP A 115 0.21 20.88 -0.32
C ASP A 115 -1.06 20.36 0.38
N PRO A 116 -2.27 20.63 -0.17
CA PRO A 116 -3.53 20.20 0.43
C PRO A 116 -3.69 18.66 0.42
N TYR A 117 -2.87 17.95 -0.35
CA TYR A 117 -2.89 16.49 -0.50
C TYR A 117 -1.72 15.80 0.21
N ARG A 118 -1.07 16.47 1.16
CA ARG A 118 -0.04 15.86 2.00
C ARG A 118 -0.64 14.93 3.06
N PHE A 119 -0.94 13.70 2.65
CA PHE A 119 -1.41 12.63 3.53
C PHE A 119 -0.31 11.61 3.82
N ASP A 120 -0.17 11.24 5.09
CA ASP A 120 0.69 10.15 5.52
C ASP A 120 0.04 9.31 6.63
N SER A 121 0.79 8.38 7.21
CA SER A 121 0.29 7.55 8.31
C SER A 121 -0.08 8.34 9.57
N SER A 122 0.48 9.53 9.78
CA SER A 122 0.07 10.42 10.88
C SER A 122 -1.28 11.06 10.61
N THR A 123 -1.63 11.28 9.34
CA THR A 123 -2.97 11.74 8.95
C THR A 123 -4.03 10.66 9.16
N ALA A 124 -3.67 9.38 9.01
CA ALA A 124 -4.57 8.24 9.25
C ALA A 124 -4.97 8.05 10.72
N GLU A 125 -4.11 8.42 11.68
CA GLU A 125 -4.48 8.38 13.11
C GLU A 125 -5.59 9.39 13.46
N MET A 126 -5.74 10.46 12.67
CA MET A 126 -6.79 11.46 12.86
C MET A 126 -8.20 10.92 12.54
N ASN A 127 -8.31 9.94 11.64
CA ASN A 127 -9.58 9.32 11.22
C ASN A 127 -10.02 8.13 12.08
N LYS A 128 -9.21 7.67 13.05
CA LYS A 128 -9.62 6.63 14.01
C LYS A 128 -10.40 7.19 15.22
N ASN A 129 -10.49 8.51 15.35
CA ASN A 129 -11.15 9.22 16.46
C ASN A 129 -12.54 9.78 16.10
N ILE A 130 -13.14 9.32 14.99
CA ILE A 130 -14.52 9.63 14.59
C ILE A 130 -15.33 8.32 14.54
#